data_AF-A0A3M1EK51-F1
#
_entry.id   AF-A0A3M1EK51-F1
#
_cell.length_a   1.000
_cell.length_b   1.000
_cell.length_c   1.000
_cell.angle_alpha   90.00
_cell.angle_beta   90.00
_cell.angle_gamma   90.00
#
_symmetry.space_group_name_H-M   'P 1'
#
loop_
_entity.id
_entity.type
_entity.pdbx_description
1 polymer ?
#
loop_
_entity_poly.entity_id
_entity_poly.type
_entity_poly.pdbx_seq_one_letter_code
_entity_poly.pdbx_strand_id
1 'polypeptide(L)'
;DLGHMERFWTVFVHRNLWSVLEIEIHFYVIYIVILCAELWLLMRRDLIRCGQGEGWQATVCRILALGSRDLSEESARRDMGIVKVLGILGIPTAIGVHGGTGAIFAVVKARPMWFGPLFPIIFIVSALVSGGALLTFLTAFFSRLPEEERKTLTLDLGKLTAAILAFDLLLMWSEFSVGIYGNIPEHLEVMRLSFFGPFWWVFWLVQILFGAVIPLSLILWPVTGRDRRWVGLAGLMIVVGIFGVRLNIVIPALNAEILPGFLDSYHVIPAPPKAVPAYPPGIVTSLASLAVLAALLTFLLAGVTAWRRARGQALGRVGQATATVAIVLIALLSLRWIGGTTALNITGSAPIRMTVPAVLGGLFGETHLPFLYIPSPNEWLSSMGLLGLTVLLFALGWTTLPLEVEHES
;
A
#
# COMPACT_ATOMS: atom_id res chain seq x y z
N ASP A 1 2.93 -13.63 5.09
CA ASP A 1 2.82 -13.59 6.57
C ASP A 1 2.30 -14.87 7.19
N LEU A 2 1.98 -15.93 6.42
CA LEU A 2 1.68 -17.23 7.02
C LEU A 2 2.94 -17.82 7.64
N GLY A 3 2.86 -18.29 8.89
CA GLY A 3 3.96 -19.03 9.53
C GLY A 3 4.32 -20.34 8.80
N HIS A 4 3.37 -20.88 8.02
CA HIS A 4 3.51 -22.06 7.17
C HIS A 4 2.99 -21.75 5.77
N MET A 5 3.81 -21.11 4.94
CA MET A 5 3.43 -20.65 3.59
C MET A 5 3.01 -21.80 2.67
N GLU A 6 3.59 -22.98 2.82
CA GLU A 6 3.26 -24.19 2.07
C GLU A 6 1.80 -24.63 2.24
N ARG A 7 1.14 -24.17 3.31
CA ARG A 7 -0.25 -24.48 3.61
C ARG A 7 -1.24 -23.42 3.10
N PHE A 8 -0.81 -22.47 2.27
CA PHE A 8 -1.71 -21.41 1.79
C PHE A 8 -3.00 -21.95 1.15
N TRP A 9 -2.93 -23.11 0.48
CA TRP A 9 -4.07 -23.72 -0.21
C TRP A 9 -5.15 -24.23 0.76
N THR A 10 -4.83 -24.45 2.04
CA THR A 10 -5.79 -24.99 3.02
C THR A 10 -6.95 -24.05 3.26
N VAL A 11 -6.73 -22.74 3.11
CA VAL A 11 -7.77 -21.70 3.19
C VAL A 11 -8.87 -21.95 2.16
N PHE A 12 -8.53 -22.42 0.94
CA PHE A 12 -9.52 -22.66 -0.10
C PHE A 12 -10.27 -23.99 0.05
N VAL A 13 -9.70 -24.95 0.80
CA VAL A 13 -10.27 -26.29 0.98
C VAL A 13 -11.06 -26.40 2.28
N HIS A 14 -10.51 -25.88 3.38
CA HIS A 14 -11.07 -25.99 4.72
C HIS A 14 -11.59 -24.63 5.19
N ARG A 15 -12.73 -24.23 4.61
CA ARG A 15 -13.27 -22.87 4.74
C ARG A 15 -13.97 -22.66 6.07
N ASN A 16 -13.63 -21.57 6.77
CA ASN A 16 -14.39 -21.08 7.92
C ASN A 16 -15.10 -19.77 7.57
N LEU A 17 -16.36 -19.85 7.13
CA LEU A 17 -17.15 -18.69 6.70
C LEU A 17 -17.46 -17.67 7.81
N TRP A 18 -17.15 -17.98 9.07
CA TRP A 18 -17.27 -17.05 10.19
C TRP A 18 -16.00 -16.22 10.42
N SER A 19 -14.89 -16.56 9.75
CA SER A 19 -13.66 -15.78 9.81
C SER A 19 -13.71 -14.64 8.81
N VAL A 20 -13.53 -13.39 9.29
CA VAL A 20 -13.46 -12.22 8.42
C VAL A 20 -12.28 -12.32 7.45
N LEU A 21 -11.15 -12.89 7.90
CA LEU A 21 -9.97 -13.12 7.06
C LEU A 21 -10.27 -14.10 5.91
N GLU A 22 -11.03 -15.15 6.17
CA GLU A 22 -11.44 -16.11 5.12
C GLU A 22 -12.31 -15.42 4.06
N ILE A 23 -13.29 -14.63 4.50
CA ILE A 23 -14.17 -13.87 3.62
C ILE A 23 -13.36 -12.88 2.76
N GLU A 24 -12.43 -12.16 3.39
CA GLU A 24 -11.58 -11.18 2.73
C GLU A 24 -10.70 -11.82 1.64
N ILE A 25 -10.10 -12.98 1.92
CA ILE A 25 -9.28 -13.71 0.92
C ILE A 25 -10.10 -14.01 -0.35
N HIS A 26 -11.38 -14.36 -0.20
CA HIS A 26 -12.26 -14.61 -1.34
C HIS A 26 -12.58 -13.34 -2.12
N PHE A 27 -12.82 -12.21 -1.43
CA PHE A 27 -12.95 -10.91 -2.09
C PHE A 27 -11.69 -10.54 -2.87
N TYR A 28 -10.50 -10.75 -2.32
CA TYR A 28 -9.25 -10.52 -3.04
C TYR A 28 -9.12 -11.37 -4.31
N VAL A 29 -9.40 -12.67 -4.22
CA VAL A 29 -9.32 -13.57 -5.38
C VAL A 29 -10.30 -13.13 -6.46
N ILE A 30 -11.56 -12.87 -6.11
CA ILE A 30 -12.58 -12.41 -7.06
C ILE A 30 -12.17 -11.07 -7.67
N TYR A 31 -11.69 -10.14 -6.85
CA TYR A 31 -11.26 -8.82 -7.31
C TYR A 31 -10.09 -8.90 -8.29
N ILE A 32 -9.08 -9.71 -8.01
CA ILE A 32 -7.94 -9.93 -8.91
C ILE A 32 -8.40 -10.56 -10.22
N VAL A 33 -9.33 -11.52 -10.18
CA VAL A 33 -9.89 -12.14 -11.39
C VAL A 33 -10.64 -11.11 -12.24
N ILE A 34 -11.48 -10.27 -11.61
CA ILE A 34 -12.21 -9.19 -12.30
C ILE A 34 -11.23 -8.21 -12.95
N LEU A 35 -10.25 -7.70 -12.20
CA LEU A 35 -9.27 -6.74 -12.72
C LEU A 35 -8.41 -7.33 -13.84
N CYS A 36 -7.96 -8.57 -13.71
CA CYS A 36 -7.20 -9.25 -14.75
C CYS A 36 -8.05 -9.44 -16.03
N ALA A 37 -9.33 -9.79 -15.88
CA ALA A 37 -10.24 -9.94 -17.01
C ALA A 37 -10.53 -8.60 -17.70
N GLU A 38 -10.81 -7.54 -16.93
CA GLU A 38 -11.01 -6.19 -17.45
C GLU A 38 -9.78 -5.68 -18.20
N LEU A 39 -8.61 -5.78 -17.56
CA LEU A 39 -7.35 -5.35 -18.17
C LEU A 39 -7.06 -6.12 -19.46
N TRP A 40 -7.27 -7.43 -19.45
CA TRP A 40 -7.07 -8.27 -20.63
C TRP A 40 -8.03 -7.89 -21.76
N LEU A 41 -9.32 -7.69 -21.47
CA LEU A 41 -10.32 -7.29 -22.47
C LEU A 41 -10.00 -5.91 -23.06
N LEU A 42 -9.61 -4.94 -22.22
CA LEU A 42 -9.21 -3.61 -22.66
C LEU A 42 -7.96 -3.65 -23.57
N MET A 43 -7.00 -4.51 -23.26
CA MET A 43 -5.76 -4.65 -24.02
C MET A 43 -5.84 -5.65 -25.18
N ARG A 44 -6.96 -6.37 -25.34
CA ARG A 44 -7.05 -7.56 -26.21
C ARG A 44 -6.69 -7.24 -27.67
N ARG A 45 -7.22 -6.15 -28.24
CA ARG A 45 -6.96 -5.76 -29.63
C ARG A 45 -5.50 -5.34 -29.83
N ASP A 46 -4.93 -4.63 -28.87
CA ASP A 46 -3.54 -4.19 -28.90
C ASP A 46 -2.59 -5.38 -28.81
N LEU A 47 -2.91 -6.38 -27.98
CA LEU A 47 -2.17 -7.63 -27.90
C LEU A 47 -2.21 -8.42 -29.22
N ILE A 48 -3.35 -8.45 -29.91
CA ILE A 48 -3.47 -9.11 -31.22
C ILE A 48 -2.62 -8.38 -32.26
N ARG A 49 -2.72 -7.03 -32.33
CA ARG A 49 -1.92 -6.20 -33.25
C ARG A 49 -0.43 -6.37 -32.99
N CYS A 50 0.00 -6.25 -31.74
CA CYS A 50 1.39 -6.50 -31.32
C CYS A 50 1.86 -7.92 -31.68
N GLY A 51 0.99 -8.93 -31.56
CA GLY A 51 1.29 -10.33 -31.86
C GLY A 51 1.50 -10.66 -33.34
N GLN A 52 1.08 -9.77 -34.25
CA GLN A 52 1.29 -9.87 -35.70
C GLN A 52 2.69 -9.42 -36.14
N GLY A 53 3.41 -8.69 -35.29
CA GLY A 53 4.79 -8.26 -35.57
C GLY A 53 5.82 -9.39 -35.48
N GLU A 54 7.09 -9.00 -35.56
CA GLU A 54 8.24 -9.90 -35.45
C GLU A 54 9.00 -9.70 -34.12
N GLY A 55 9.76 -10.72 -33.70
CA GLY A 55 10.59 -10.66 -32.50
C GLY A 55 9.92 -11.17 -31.22
N TRP A 56 10.65 -11.05 -30.10
CA TRP A 56 10.26 -11.63 -28.81
C TRP A 56 9.01 -10.96 -28.22
N GLN A 57 8.82 -9.65 -28.46
CA GLN A 57 7.65 -8.89 -28.01
C GLN A 57 6.36 -9.43 -28.64
N ALA A 58 6.39 -9.71 -29.95
CA ALA A 58 5.25 -10.30 -30.66
C ALA A 58 4.92 -11.71 -30.15
N THR A 59 5.93 -12.50 -29.77
CA THR A 59 5.70 -13.82 -29.15
C THR A 59 4.97 -13.68 -27.80
N VAL A 60 5.42 -12.76 -26.94
CA VAL A 60 4.76 -12.49 -25.65
C VAL A 60 3.33 -12.01 -25.86
N CYS A 61 3.11 -11.03 -26.74
CA CYS A 61 1.78 -10.55 -27.09
C CYS A 61 0.86 -11.66 -27.63
N ARG A 62 1.39 -12.59 -28.44
CA ARG A 62 0.62 -13.73 -28.97
C ARG A 62 0.20 -14.72 -27.89
N ILE A 63 1.07 -14.98 -26.92
CA ILE A 63 0.74 -15.80 -25.74
C ILE A 63 -0.35 -15.10 -24.92
N LEU A 64 -0.17 -13.80 -24.63
CA LEU A 64 -1.12 -13.00 -23.87
C LEU A 64 -2.45 -12.76 -24.60
N ALA A 65 -2.49 -12.83 -25.94
CA ALA A 65 -3.73 -12.76 -26.71
C ALA A 65 -4.61 -14.02 -26.56
N LEU A 66 -4.09 -15.08 -25.90
CA LEU A 66 -4.81 -16.33 -25.63
C LEU A 66 -5.47 -16.96 -26.88
N GLY A 67 -4.81 -16.84 -28.03
CA GLY A 67 -5.32 -17.36 -29.31
C GLY A 67 -6.41 -16.51 -29.98
N SER A 68 -6.78 -15.37 -29.40
CA SER A 68 -7.70 -14.41 -30.04
C SER A 68 -7.12 -13.83 -31.32
N ARG A 69 -7.96 -13.65 -32.36
CA ARG A 69 -7.57 -13.08 -33.66
C ARG A 69 -8.53 -12.01 -34.19
N ASP A 70 -9.63 -11.80 -33.47
CA ASP A 70 -10.72 -10.94 -33.92
C ASP A 70 -10.40 -9.47 -33.61
N LEU A 71 -10.29 -8.66 -34.67
CA LEU A 71 -10.03 -7.22 -34.60
C LEU A 71 -11.26 -6.38 -34.99
N SER A 72 -12.41 -7.02 -35.23
CA SER A 72 -13.64 -6.34 -35.67
C SER A 72 -14.16 -5.35 -34.63
N GLU A 73 -14.86 -4.31 -35.10
CA GLU A 73 -15.55 -3.38 -34.22
C GLU A 73 -16.64 -4.06 -33.37
N GLU A 74 -17.26 -5.11 -33.90
CA GLU A 74 -18.27 -5.89 -33.15
C GLU A 74 -17.65 -6.56 -31.92
N SER A 75 -16.45 -7.16 -32.06
CA SER A 75 -15.70 -7.69 -30.92
C SER A 75 -15.37 -6.59 -29.91
N ALA A 76 -14.93 -5.41 -30.36
CA ALA A 76 -14.60 -4.30 -29.48
C ALA A 76 -15.82 -3.82 -28.68
N ARG A 77 -16.99 -3.71 -29.32
CA ARG A 77 -18.25 -3.34 -28.64
C ARG A 77 -18.67 -4.40 -27.64
N ARG A 78 -18.53 -5.69 -27.97
CA ARG A 78 -18.81 -6.80 -27.05
C ARG A 78 -17.86 -6.78 -25.86
N ASP A 79 -16.56 -6.60 -26.09
CA ASP A 79 -15.54 -6.55 -25.03
C ASP A 79 -15.83 -5.38 -24.08
N MET A 80 -16.17 -4.19 -24.61
CA MET A 80 -16.58 -3.05 -23.79
C MET A 80 -17.87 -3.31 -23.01
N GLY A 81 -18.83 -4.04 -23.60
CA GLY A 81 -20.04 -4.48 -22.91
C GLY A 81 -19.74 -5.38 -21.71
N ILE A 82 -18.80 -6.32 -21.87
CA ILE A 82 -18.34 -7.20 -20.78
C ILE A 82 -17.57 -6.40 -19.72
N VAL A 83 -16.63 -5.54 -20.13
CA VAL A 83 -15.89 -4.65 -19.22
C VAL A 83 -16.84 -3.81 -18.37
N LYS A 84 -17.93 -3.29 -18.96
CA LYS A 84 -18.95 -2.54 -18.20
C LYS A 84 -19.62 -3.39 -17.13
N VAL A 85 -19.98 -4.64 -17.44
CA VAL A 85 -20.58 -5.56 -16.46
C VAL A 85 -19.57 -5.92 -15.36
N LEU A 86 -18.35 -6.25 -15.75
CA LEU A 86 -17.26 -6.54 -14.81
C LEU A 86 -17.00 -5.34 -13.89
N GLY A 87 -16.99 -4.12 -14.42
CA GLY A 87 -16.77 -2.91 -13.61
C GLY A 87 -17.90 -2.67 -12.60
N ILE A 88 -19.15 -2.93 -12.98
CA ILE A 88 -20.30 -2.87 -12.07
C ILE A 88 -20.17 -3.91 -10.95
N LEU A 89 -19.71 -5.12 -11.26
CA LEU A 89 -19.42 -6.16 -10.26
C LEU A 89 -18.14 -5.87 -9.45
N GLY A 90 -17.20 -5.13 -10.04
CA GLY A 90 -15.94 -4.74 -9.46
C GLY A 90 -16.13 -3.76 -8.29
N ILE A 91 -17.09 -2.83 -8.38
CA ILE A 91 -17.38 -1.87 -7.32
C ILE A 91 -17.73 -2.54 -5.97
N PRO A 92 -18.76 -3.40 -5.86
CA PRO A 92 -19.07 -4.07 -4.59
C PRO A 92 -17.95 -5.01 -4.15
N THR A 93 -17.23 -5.62 -5.09
CA THR A 93 -16.06 -6.46 -4.76
C THR A 93 -14.93 -5.63 -4.16
N ALA A 94 -14.63 -4.44 -4.70
CA ALA A 94 -13.61 -3.52 -4.19
C ALA A 94 -13.98 -2.98 -2.80
N ILE A 95 -15.27 -2.69 -2.58
CA ILE A 95 -15.81 -2.37 -1.25
C ILE A 95 -15.57 -3.54 -0.29
N GLY A 96 -15.84 -4.77 -0.73
CA GLY A 96 -15.57 -5.98 0.05
C GLY A 96 -14.09 -6.19 0.37
N VAL A 97 -13.18 -5.88 -0.55
CA VAL A 97 -11.73 -5.95 -0.33
C VAL A 97 -11.29 -4.92 0.71
N HIS A 98 -11.50 -3.63 0.43
CA HIS A 98 -10.97 -2.57 1.30
C HIS A 98 -11.74 -2.47 2.62
N GLY A 99 -13.06 -2.59 2.57
CA GLY A 99 -13.90 -2.67 3.75
C GLY A 99 -13.64 -3.94 4.55
N GLY A 100 -13.36 -5.06 3.88
CA GLY A 100 -12.95 -6.32 4.50
C GLY A 100 -11.64 -6.20 5.28
N THR A 101 -10.64 -5.52 4.72
CA THR A 101 -9.38 -5.24 5.44
C THR A 101 -9.64 -4.42 6.69
N GLY A 102 -10.44 -3.36 6.59
CA GLY A 102 -10.84 -2.59 7.78
C GLY A 102 -11.67 -3.44 8.77
N ALA A 103 -12.50 -4.36 8.27
CA ALA A 103 -13.30 -5.25 9.10
C ALA A 103 -12.45 -6.25 9.90
N ILE A 104 -11.32 -6.71 9.35
CA ILE A 104 -10.38 -7.57 10.08
C ILE A 104 -9.91 -6.89 11.35
N PHE A 105 -9.56 -5.60 11.28
CA PHE A 105 -9.22 -4.81 12.46
C PHE A 105 -10.45 -4.56 13.33
N ALA A 106 -11.59 -4.20 12.72
CA ALA A 106 -12.84 -3.86 13.42
C ALA A 106 -13.38 -4.96 14.34
N VAL A 107 -13.06 -6.24 14.08
CA VAL A 107 -13.53 -7.36 14.90
C VAL A 107 -12.54 -7.77 16.01
N VAL A 108 -11.34 -7.16 16.07
CA VAL A 108 -10.34 -7.46 17.10
C VAL A 108 -10.67 -6.72 18.39
N LYS A 109 -11.60 -7.26 19.17
CA LYS A 109 -12.03 -6.70 20.48
C LYS A 109 -10.88 -6.44 21.46
N ALA A 110 -9.80 -7.23 21.36
CA ALA A 110 -8.66 -7.14 22.26
C ALA A 110 -7.73 -5.95 21.95
N ARG A 111 -7.94 -5.23 20.85
CA ARG A 111 -7.09 -4.10 20.44
C ARG A 111 -7.89 -2.80 20.44
N PRO A 112 -7.63 -1.91 21.42
CA PRO A 112 -8.25 -0.60 21.47
C PRO A 112 -8.00 0.20 20.18
N MET A 113 -8.94 1.06 19.79
CA MET A 113 -8.93 1.83 18.52
C MET A 113 -9.01 1.02 17.21
N TRP A 114 -8.86 -0.31 17.23
CA TRP A 114 -9.21 -1.15 16.07
C TRP A 114 -10.68 -1.53 16.09
N PHE A 115 -11.18 -1.93 17.25
CA PHE A 115 -12.56 -2.36 17.43
C PHE A 115 -13.53 -1.17 17.31
N GLY A 116 -14.08 -0.97 16.12
CA GLY A 116 -15.02 0.12 15.85
C GLY A 116 -15.75 -0.05 14.51
N PRO A 117 -17.04 0.34 14.43
CA PRO A 117 -17.84 0.20 13.21
C PRO A 117 -17.42 1.14 12.09
N LEU A 118 -16.67 2.21 12.40
CA LEU A 118 -16.15 3.18 11.43
C LEU A 118 -14.93 2.66 10.66
N PHE A 119 -14.19 1.69 11.21
CA PHE A 119 -12.93 1.23 10.64
C PHE A 119 -13.03 0.69 9.20
N PRO A 120 -14.03 -0.15 8.84
CA PRO A 120 -14.24 -0.56 7.45
C PRO A 120 -14.47 0.63 6.51
N ILE A 121 -15.20 1.66 6.95
CA ILE A 121 -15.50 2.86 6.17
C ILE A 121 -14.23 3.69 5.98
N ILE A 122 -13.46 3.90 7.04
CA ILE A 122 -12.16 4.59 7.00
C ILE A 122 -11.24 3.91 5.99
N PHE A 123 -11.17 2.57 5.97
CA PHE A 123 -10.31 1.86 5.02
C PHE A 123 -10.75 2.05 3.56
N ILE A 124 -12.05 2.05 3.28
CA ILE A 124 -12.58 2.32 1.93
C ILE A 124 -12.25 3.74 1.49
N VAL A 125 -12.52 4.73 2.34
CA VAL A 125 -12.25 6.15 2.03
C VAL A 125 -10.76 6.38 1.84
N SER A 126 -9.93 5.88 2.76
CA SER A 126 -8.47 5.97 2.70
C SER A 126 -7.89 5.27 1.46
N ALA A 127 -8.50 4.16 1.01
CA ALA A 127 -8.12 3.51 -0.25
C ALA A 127 -8.41 4.41 -1.46
N LEU A 128 -9.60 5.04 -1.52
CA LEU A 128 -9.94 6.00 -2.57
C LEU A 128 -9.00 7.21 -2.58
N VAL A 129 -8.63 7.74 -1.41
CA VAL A 129 -7.65 8.82 -1.29
C VAL A 129 -6.31 8.40 -1.88
N SER A 130 -5.77 7.25 -1.48
CA SER A 130 -4.47 6.79 -1.98
C SER A 130 -4.47 6.48 -3.48
N GLY A 131 -5.53 5.86 -4.00
CA GLY A 131 -5.68 5.57 -5.42
C GLY A 131 -5.82 6.83 -6.26
N GLY A 132 -6.70 7.75 -5.86
CA GLY A 132 -6.89 9.05 -6.51
C GLY A 132 -5.62 9.89 -6.50
N ALA A 133 -4.90 9.91 -5.37
CA ALA A 133 -3.63 10.60 -5.23
C ALA A 133 -2.53 10.03 -6.14
N LEU A 134 -2.42 8.70 -6.21
CA LEU A 134 -1.47 8.05 -7.10
C LEU A 134 -1.80 8.31 -8.57
N LEU A 135 -3.08 8.23 -8.96
CA LEU A 135 -3.52 8.58 -10.32
C LEU A 135 -3.25 10.05 -10.66
N THR A 136 -3.47 10.96 -9.71
CA THR A 136 -3.14 12.39 -9.86
C THR A 136 -1.65 12.56 -10.14
N PHE A 137 -0.77 11.90 -9.38
CA PHE A 137 0.68 11.93 -9.61
C PHE A 137 1.08 11.31 -10.96
N LEU A 138 0.54 10.13 -11.28
CA LEU A 138 0.88 9.42 -12.52
C LEU A 138 0.42 10.20 -13.75
N THR A 139 -0.78 10.77 -13.73
CA THR A 139 -1.28 11.63 -14.82
C THR A 139 -0.43 12.89 -14.97
N ALA A 140 -0.01 13.49 -13.85
CA ALA A 140 0.80 14.70 -13.85
C ALA A 140 2.22 14.52 -14.38
N PHE A 141 2.82 13.33 -14.32
CA PHE A 141 4.23 13.17 -14.71
C PHE A 141 4.49 12.13 -15.79
N PHE A 142 3.58 11.16 -15.97
CA PHE A 142 3.83 9.98 -16.80
C PHE A 142 2.79 9.76 -17.90
N SER A 143 1.64 10.46 -17.88
CA SER A 143 0.64 10.30 -18.95
C SER A 143 1.11 10.89 -20.28
N ARG A 144 0.70 10.24 -21.37
CA ARG A 144 0.98 10.64 -22.77
C ARG A 144 -0.11 11.52 -23.37
N LEU A 145 -1.07 11.96 -22.56
CA LEU A 145 -2.15 12.84 -23.00
C LEU A 145 -1.59 14.21 -23.47
N PRO A 146 -2.29 14.89 -24.39
CA PRO A 146 -1.99 16.27 -24.76
C PRO A 146 -1.91 17.19 -23.53
N GLU A 147 -1.06 18.22 -23.55
CA GLU A 147 -0.78 19.05 -22.35
C GLU A 147 -2.05 19.63 -21.70
N GLU A 148 -2.99 20.12 -22.52
CA GLU A 148 -4.24 20.73 -22.02
C GLU A 148 -5.18 19.71 -21.38
N GLU A 149 -5.37 18.55 -22.01
CA GLU A 149 -6.20 17.47 -21.46
C GLU A 149 -5.56 16.90 -20.19
N ARG A 150 -4.25 16.66 -20.23
CA ARG A 150 -3.46 16.20 -19.09
C ARG A 150 -3.55 17.16 -17.91
N LYS A 151 -3.44 18.47 -18.17
CA LYS A 151 -3.61 19.52 -17.16
C LYS A 151 -5.00 19.46 -16.55
N THR A 152 -6.04 19.47 -17.37
CA THR A 152 -7.43 19.45 -16.91
C THR A 152 -7.71 18.22 -16.04
N LEU A 153 -7.36 17.03 -16.54
CA LEU A 153 -7.55 15.76 -15.84
C LEU A 153 -6.79 15.72 -14.50
N THR A 154 -5.53 16.14 -14.45
CA THR A 154 -4.77 16.17 -13.19
C THR A 154 -5.40 17.12 -12.18
N LEU A 155 -5.86 18.31 -12.61
CA LEU A 155 -6.48 19.26 -11.70
C LEU A 155 -7.80 18.73 -11.13
N ASP A 156 -8.60 18.05 -11.94
CA ASP A 156 -9.88 17.50 -11.51
C ASP A 156 -9.70 16.28 -10.60
N LEU A 157 -8.77 15.38 -10.93
CA LEU A 157 -8.36 14.28 -10.04
C LEU A 157 -7.82 14.81 -8.71
N GLY A 158 -7.01 15.88 -8.74
CA GLY A 158 -6.47 16.52 -7.55
C GLY A 158 -7.55 17.09 -6.64
N LYS A 159 -8.55 17.80 -7.19
CA LYS A 159 -9.68 18.35 -6.43
C LYS A 159 -10.54 17.24 -5.83
N LEU A 160 -10.85 16.19 -6.61
CA LEU A 160 -11.61 15.05 -6.13
C LEU A 160 -10.86 14.36 -4.98
N THR A 161 -9.57 14.09 -5.16
CA THR A 161 -8.70 13.50 -4.13
C THR A 161 -8.66 14.37 -2.88
N ALA A 162 -8.53 15.69 -3.01
CA ALA A 162 -8.54 16.62 -1.89
C ALA A 162 -9.88 16.60 -1.13
N ALA A 163 -11.01 16.52 -1.83
CA ALA A 163 -12.32 16.41 -1.20
C ALA A 163 -12.47 15.09 -0.41
N ILE A 164 -12.04 13.97 -0.99
CA ILE A 164 -12.08 12.67 -0.31
C ILE A 164 -11.11 12.66 0.88
N LEU A 165 -9.92 13.27 0.74
CA LEU A 165 -8.95 13.41 1.85
C LEU A 165 -9.52 14.25 2.99
N ALA A 166 -10.20 15.36 2.69
CA ALA A 166 -10.88 16.15 3.72
C ALA A 166 -11.96 15.33 4.44
N PHE A 167 -12.68 14.47 3.72
CA PHE A 167 -13.63 13.54 4.31
C PHE A 167 -12.95 12.45 5.16
N ASP A 168 -11.80 11.91 4.72
CA ASP A 168 -10.99 10.96 5.50
C ASP A 168 -10.51 11.58 6.84
N LEU A 169 -10.05 12.83 6.80
CA LEU A 169 -9.68 13.59 8.00
C LEU A 169 -10.86 13.82 8.94
N LEU A 170 -12.07 14.04 8.39
CA LEU A 170 -13.30 14.15 9.18
C LEU A 170 -13.63 12.83 9.88
N LEU A 171 -13.50 11.69 9.18
CA LEU A 171 -13.72 10.38 9.79
C LEU A 171 -12.69 10.09 10.89
N MET A 172 -11.42 10.41 10.65
CA MET A 172 -10.36 10.31 11.66
C MET A 172 -10.65 11.19 12.88
N TRP A 173 -11.06 12.45 12.65
CA TRP A 173 -11.48 13.35 13.72
C TRP A 173 -12.66 12.77 14.51
N SER A 174 -13.65 12.21 13.82
CA SER A 174 -14.80 11.55 14.45
C SER A 174 -14.32 10.43 15.38
N GLU A 175 -13.48 9.51 14.89
CA GLU A 175 -12.96 8.40 15.67
C GLU A 175 -12.19 8.86 16.92
N PHE A 176 -11.27 9.82 16.76
CA PHE A 176 -10.51 10.37 17.89
C PHE A 176 -11.39 11.13 18.87
N SER A 177 -12.36 11.91 18.39
CA SER A 177 -13.26 12.67 19.25
C SER A 177 -14.09 11.73 20.12
N VAL A 178 -14.62 10.63 19.56
CA VAL A 178 -15.38 9.63 20.32
C VAL A 178 -14.49 8.98 21.39
N GLY A 179 -13.24 8.64 21.06
CA GLY A 179 -12.27 8.13 22.04
C GLY A 179 -12.00 9.09 23.19
N ILE A 180 -11.80 10.39 22.88
CA ILE A 180 -11.55 11.44 23.87
C ILE A 180 -12.78 11.71 24.75
N TYR A 181 -13.95 11.94 24.14
CA TYR A 181 -15.18 12.25 24.87
C TYR A 181 -15.71 11.04 25.65
N GLY A 182 -15.51 9.83 25.13
CA GLY A 182 -15.84 8.59 25.83
C GLY A 182 -14.95 8.32 27.04
N ASN A 183 -13.81 9.01 27.16
CA ASN A 183 -12.81 8.86 28.22
C ASN A 183 -12.45 7.39 28.50
N ILE A 184 -12.32 6.59 27.43
CA ILE A 184 -11.99 5.17 27.52
C ILE A 184 -10.47 5.06 27.70
N PRO A 185 -9.97 4.61 28.87
CA PRO A 185 -8.54 4.69 29.20
C PRO A 185 -7.65 3.99 28.17
N GLU A 186 -8.07 2.83 27.67
CA GLU A 186 -7.30 2.03 26.72
C GLU A 186 -7.24 2.69 25.33
N HIS A 187 -8.29 3.41 24.92
CA HIS A 187 -8.28 4.18 23.67
C HIS A 187 -7.35 5.40 23.80
N LEU A 188 -7.41 6.10 24.92
CA LEU A 188 -6.54 7.24 25.23
C LEU A 188 -5.07 6.84 25.28
N GLU A 189 -4.75 5.61 25.71
CA GLU A 189 -3.40 5.05 25.66
C GLU A 189 -2.88 4.95 24.23
N VAL A 190 -3.64 4.33 23.33
CA VAL A 190 -3.25 4.19 21.91
C VAL A 190 -3.11 5.57 21.25
N MET A 191 -3.98 6.53 21.58
CA MET A 191 -3.89 7.91 21.09
C MET A 191 -2.64 8.61 21.62
N ARG A 192 -2.31 8.45 22.90
CA ARG A 192 -1.09 9.01 23.50
C ARG A 192 0.17 8.45 22.87
N LEU A 193 0.21 7.14 22.61
CA LEU A 193 1.28 6.50 21.85
C LEU A 193 1.39 7.03 20.41
N SER A 194 0.26 7.35 19.79
CA SER A 194 0.22 7.93 18.43
C SER A 194 0.71 9.38 18.42
N PHE A 195 0.29 10.21 19.37
CA PHE A 195 0.54 11.65 19.38
C PHE A 195 1.86 12.05 20.03
N PHE A 196 2.31 11.28 21.02
CA PHE A 196 3.45 11.60 21.88
C PHE A 196 4.38 10.41 22.13
N GLY A 197 4.06 9.24 21.57
CA GLY A 197 4.91 8.05 21.66
C GLY A 197 6.18 8.12 20.81
N PRO A 198 6.96 7.03 20.72
CA PRO A 198 8.27 7.04 20.05
C PRO A 198 8.18 7.37 18.55
N PHE A 199 7.01 7.13 17.97
CA PHE A 199 6.70 7.36 16.56
C PHE A 199 5.76 8.54 16.33
N TRP A 200 5.66 9.49 17.28
CA TRP A 200 4.80 10.67 17.17
C TRP A 200 5.00 11.46 15.86
N TRP A 201 6.23 11.47 15.34
CA TRP A 201 6.60 12.15 14.12
C TRP A 201 5.94 11.53 12.88
N VAL A 202 5.62 10.23 12.90
CA VAL A 202 4.85 9.56 11.83
C VAL A 202 3.43 10.13 11.78
N PHE A 203 2.83 10.36 12.94
CA PHE A 203 1.52 11.01 13.03
C PHE A 203 1.60 12.49 12.61
N TRP A 204 2.36 13.31 13.32
CA TRP A 204 2.33 14.76 13.13
C TRP A 204 3.00 15.22 11.84
N LEU A 205 4.17 14.69 11.51
CA LEU A 205 4.96 15.16 10.36
C LEU A 205 4.58 14.44 9.08
N VAL A 206 4.50 13.10 9.11
CA VAL A 206 4.26 12.31 7.88
C VAL A 206 2.78 12.30 7.51
N GLN A 207 1.89 11.91 8.42
CA GLN A 207 0.46 11.81 8.12
C GLN A 207 -0.22 13.18 8.08
N ILE A 208 -0.13 13.98 9.14
CA ILE A 208 -0.87 15.25 9.25
C ILE A 208 -0.23 16.35 8.40
N LEU A 209 1.03 16.71 8.66
CA LEU A 209 1.64 17.85 7.99
C LEU A 209 1.91 17.56 6.51
N PHE A 210 2.72 16.54 6.23
CA PHE A 210 3.16 16.20 4.87
C PHE A 210 2.07 15.50 4.05
N GLY A 211 1.31 14.61 4.66
CA GLY A 211 0.28 13.80 3.99
C GLY A 211 -1.06 14.49 3.79
N ALA A 212 -1.38 15.51 4.59
CA ALA A 212 -2.68 16.17 4.56
C ALA A 212 -2.60 17.70 4.42
N VAL A 213 -2.02 18.41 5.39
CA VAL A 213 -2.06 19.88 5.44
C VAL A 213 -1.35 20.52 4.25
N ILE A 214 -0.11 20.11 3.97
CA ILE A 214 0.65 20.66 2.84
C ILE A 214 -0.03 20.34 1.50
N PRO A 215 -0.40 19.09 1.15
CA PRO A 215 -0.99 18.80 -0.15
C PRO A 215 -2.37 19.43 -0.33
N LEU A 216 -3.21 19.50 0.71
CA LEU A 216 -4.46 20.26 0.65
C LEU A 216 -4.20 21.74 0.39
N SER A 217 -3.21 22.33 1.07
CA SER A 217 -2.83 23.72 0.84
C SER A 217 -2.35 23.93 -0.60
N LEU A 218 -1.52 23.04 -1.15
CA LEU A 218 -1.03 23.12 -2.53
C LEU A 218 -2.16 23.03 -3.56
N ILE A 219 -3.13 22.15 -3.35
CA ILE A 219 -4.26 21.93 -4.27
C ILE A 219 -5.26 23.09 -4.20
N LEU A 220 -5.56 23.60 -3.01
CA LEU A 220 -6.57 24.65 -2.80
C LEU A 220 -6.04 26.06 -3.04
N TRP A 221 -4.72 26.26 -3.01
CA TRP A 221 -4.13 27.59 -3.19
C TRP A 221 -4.24 28.08 -4.65
N PRO A 222 -4.66 29.33 -4.91
CA PRO A 222 -4.96 29.81 -6.27
C PRO A 222 -3.79 29.80 -7.27
N VAL A 223 -2.55 29.80 -6.77
CA VAL A 223 -1.35 29.79 -7.60
C VAL A 223 -0.93 28.36 -7.94
N THR A 224 -0.70 27.53 -6.92
CA THR A 224 -0.22 26.15 -7.09
C THR A 224 -1.32 25.21 -7.57
N GLY A 225 -2.57 25.42 -7.16
CA GLY A 225 -3.74 24.62 -7.54
C GLY A 225 -4.16 24.77 -9.01
N ARG A 226 -3.53 25.68 -9.77
CA ARG A 226 -3.71 25.83 -11.22
C ARG A 226 -2.58 25.19 -12.04
N ASP A 227 -1.51 24.77 -11.37
CA ASP A 227 -0.36 24.15 -11.98
C ASP A 227 -0.38 22.63 -11.73
N ARG A 228 -0.44 21.89 -12.83
CA ARG A 228 -0.46 20.43 -12.86
C ARG A 228 0.69 19.80 -12.06
N ARG A 229 1.89 20.39 -12.09
CA ARG A 229 3.08 19.82 -11.43
C ARG A 229 2.92 19.84 -9.92
N TRP A 230 2.43 20.95 -9.35
CA TRP A 230 2.20 21.09 -7.92
C TRP A 230 1.08 20.16 -7.44
N VAL A 231 -0.02 20.07 -8.19
CA VAL A 231 -1.11 19.14 -7.89
C VAL A 231 -0.66 17.68 -7.99
N GLY A 232 0.16 17.35 -8.98
CA GLY A 232 0.80 16.04 -9.10
C GLY A 232 1.69 15.70 -7.90
N LEU A 233 2.56 16.62 -7.48
CA LEU A 233 3.41 16.45 -6.31
C LEU A 233 2.58 16.29 -5.03
N ALA A 234 1.49 17.04 -4.88
CA ALA A 234 0.56 16.88 -3.77
C ALA A 234 -0.03 15.46 -3.73
N GLY A 235 -0.35 14.87 -4.89
CA GLY A 235 -0.74 13.45 -4.98
C GLY A 235 0.32 12.50 -4.40
N LEU A 236 1.60 12.68 -4.74
CA LEU A 236 2.67 11.84 -4.17
C LEU A 236 2.79 12.01 -2.64
N MET A 237 2.64 13.24 -2.15
CA MET A 237 2.69 13.53 -0.71
C MET A 237 1.55 12.83 0.04
N ILE A 238 0.34 12.84 -0.52
CA ILE A 238 -0.82 12.13 0.04
C ILE A 238 -0.57 10.62 0.09
N VAL A 239 0.00 10.01 -0.95
CA VAL A 239 0.34 8.56 -0.95
C VAL A 239 1.29 8.22 0.21
N VAL A 240 2.32 9.03 0.43
CA VAL A 240 3.25 8.88 1.57
C VAL A 240 2.53 9.09 2.90
N GLY A 241 1.60 10.04 2.97
CA GLY A 241 0.74 10.27 4.12
C GLY A 241 -0.11 9.06 4.50
N ILE A 242 -0.78 8.44 3.52
CA ILE A 242 -1.61 7.24 3.73
C ILE A 242 -0.75 6.05 4.16
N PHE A 243 0.50 5.95 3.69
CA PHE A 243 1.44 4.98 4.25
C PHE A 243 1.67 5.21 5.76
N GLY A 244 1.86 6.47 6.16
CA GLY A 244 1.90 6.87 7.58
C GLY A 244 0.63 6.49 8.36
N VAL A 245 -0.56 6.68 7.78
CA VAL A 245 -1.84 6.25 8.37
C VAL A 245 -1.82 4.76 8.71
N ARG A 246 -1.33 3.90 7.80
CA ARG A 246 -1.25 2.45 8.04
C ARG A 246 -0.29 2.11 9.18
N LEU A 247 0.84 2.81 9.30
CA LEU A 247 1.75 2.65 10.43
C LEU A 247 1.13 3.09 11.75
N ASN A 248 0.41 4.22 11.77
CA ASN A 248 -0.26 4.74 12.97
C ASN A 248 -1.47 3.91 13.40
N ILE A 249 -2.09 3.17 12.49
CA ILE A 249 -3.10 2.17 12.85
C ILE A 249 -2.45 0.99 13.57
N VAL A 250 -1.32 0.48 13.06
CA VAL A 250 -0.75 -0.80 13.52
C VAL A 250 0.17 -0.63 14.74
N ILE A 251 1.14 0.28 14.66
CA ILE A 251 2.24 0.36 15.63
C ILE A 251 1.74 0.74 17.04
N PRO A 252 0.99 1.82 17.24
CA PRO A 252 0.52 2.21 18.57
C PRO A 252 -0.38 1.16 19.22
N ALA A 253 -1.30 0.57 18.46
CA ALA A 253 -2.24 -0.44 18.96
C ALA A 253 -1.55 -1.77 19.36
N LEU A 254 -0.46 -2.15 18.67
CA LEU A 254 0.33 -3.32 19.05
C LEU A 254 1.23 -3.06 20.27
N ASN A 255 1.61 -1.80 20.49
CA ASN A 255 2.41 -1.36 21.64
C ASN A 255 1.59 -1.16 22.92
N ALA A 256 0.29 -0.87 22.80
CA ALA A 256 -0.59 -0.80 23.96
C ALA A 256 -0.74 -2.19 24.60
N GLU A 257 -0.62 -2.22 25.94
CA GLU A 257 -0.86 -3.44 26.72
C GLU A 257 -2.32 -3.87 26.61
N ILE A 258 -2.56 -5.15 26.29
CA ILE A 258 -3.93 -5.72 26.25
C ILE A 258 -4.46 -5.95 27.67
N LEU A 259 -3.59 -6.40 28.57
CA LEU A 259 -3.90 -6.74 29.95
C LEU A 259 -2.92 -5.99 30.86
N PRO A 260 -3.36 -4.89 31.51
CA PRO A 260 -2.49 -4.11 32.39
C PRO A 260 -1.85 -5.01 33.47
N GLY A 261 -0.53 -4.94 33.59
CA GLY A 261 0.23 -5.69 34.61
C GLY A 261 0.39 -7.19 34.31
N PHE A 262 -0.03 -7.69 33.14
CA PHE A 262 0.21 -9.08 32.73
C PHE A 262 1.70 -9.42 32.70
N LEU A 263 2.53 -8.51 32.21
CA LEU A 263 3.98 -8.72 32.12
C LEU A 263 4.64 -8.69 33.51
N ASP A 264 4.07 -7.94 34.45
CA ASP A 264 4.51 -7.94 35.84
C ASP A 264 3.97 -9.17 36.60
N SER A 265 2.90 -9.82 36.15
CA SER A 265 2.29 -10.95 36.87
C SER A 265 3.12 -12.25 36.85
N TYR A 266 4.06 -12.41 35.91
CA TYR A 266 4.92 -13.60 35.80
C TYR A 266 6.31 -13.40 36.42
N HIS A 267 6.35 -13.16 37.73
CA HIS A 267 7.62 -13.12 38.49
C HIS A 267 8.16 -14.52 38.87
N VAL A 268 7.37 -15.59 38.72
CA VAL A 268 7.66 -16.93 39.29
C VAL A 268 8.31 -17.89 38.29
N ILE A 269 8.14 -17.65 36.99
CA ILE A 269 8.86 -18.35 35.93
C ILE A 269 9.33 -17.26 35.00
N PRO A 270 10.65 -17.01 34.83
CA PRO A 270 11.11 -16.15 33.77
C PRO A 270 10.69 -16.83 32.47
N ALA A 271 9.54 -16.43 31.92
CA ALA A 271 9.21 -16.71 30.53
C ALA A 271 10.47 -16.33 29.75
N PRO A 272 11.04 -17.23 28.93
CA PRO A 272 12.33 -16.95 28.30
C PRO A 272 12.20 -15.59 27.61
N PRO A 273 12.90 -14.54 28.07
CA PRO A 273 12.68 -13.17 27.60
C PRO A 273 13.26 -12.98 26.18
N LYS A 274 13.69 -14.09 25.58
CA LYS A 274 14.39 -14.20 24.32
C LYS A 274 13.79 -15.40 23.60
N ALA A 275 12.88 -15.14 22.66
CA ALA A 275 12.75 -16.05 21.54
C ALA A 275 14.11 -16.07 20.84
N VAL A 276 14.75 -17.24 20.79
CA VAL A 276 16.01 -17.41 20.06
C VAL A 276 15.67 -17.23 18.58
N PRO A 277 16.20 -16.22 17.88
CA PRO A 277 15.95 -16.10 16.45
C PRO A 277 16.47 -17.36 15.77
N ALA A 278 15.67 -17.93 14.86
CA ALA A 278 16.02 -19.14 14.11
C ALA A 278 17.33 -18.98 13.30
N TYR A 279 17.78 -17.74 13.10
CA TYR A 279 19.01 -17.39 12.39
C TYR A 279 19.92 -16.46 13.20
N PRO A 280 21.25 -16.58 13.04
CA PRO A 280 22.20 -15.64 13.60
C PRO A 280 21.88 -14.18 13.22
N PRO A 281 21.95 -13.22 14.15
CA PRO A 281 21.68 -11.80 13.88
C PRO A 281 22.48 -11.20 12.71
N GLY A 282 23.71 -11.70 12.47
CA GLY A 282 24.53 -11.31 11.32
C GLY A 282 23.91 -11.66 9.96
N ILE A 283 23.17 -12.78 9.89
CA ILE A 283 22.47 -13.19 8.66
C ILE A 283 21.25 -12.31 8.45
N VAL A 284 20.47 -12.06 9.51
CA VAL A 284 19.26 -11.22 9.42
C VAL A 284 19.61 -9.78 9.02
N THR A 285 20.65 -9.22 9.62
CA THR A 285 21.14 -7.86 9.28
C THR A 285 21.73 -7.78 7.88
N SER A 286 22.45 -8.82 7.42
CA SER A 286 22.99 -8.87 6.05
C SER A 286 21.87 -8.96 5.01
N LEU A 287 20.88 -9.82 5.25
CA LEU A 287 19.71 -9.95 4.37
C LEU A 287 18.88 -8.66 4.34
N ALA A 288 18.72 -8.00 5.50
CA ALA A 288 18.03 -6.72 5.56
C ALA A 288 18.75 -5.62 4.80
N SER A 289 20.06 -5.54 4.94
CA SER A 289 20.89 -4.59 4.20
C SER A 289 20.82 -4.87 2.69
N LEU A 290 20.86 -6.14 2.27
CA LEU A 290 20.77 -6.54 0.86
C LEU A 290 19.42 -6.16 0.25
N ALA A 291 18.33 -6.32 0.98
CA ALA A 291 16.99 -6.05 0.47
C ALA A 291 16.65 -4.54 0.51
N VAL A 292 17.16 -3.77 1.49
CA VAL A 292 17.16 -2.30 1.42
C VAL A 292 17.95 -1.82 0.21
N LEU A 293 19.13 -2.41 -0.03
CA LEU A 293 19.96 -2.07 -1.18
C LEU A 293 19.27 -2.42 -2.51
N ALA A 294 18.57 -3.56 -2.57
CA ALA A 294 17.77 -3.96 -3.74
C ALA A 294 16.56 -3.02 -3.97
N ALA A 295 15.86 -2.60 -2.92
CA ALA A 295 14.77 -1.63 -3.02
C ALA A 295 15.29 -0.26 -3.49
N LEU A 296 16.38 0.24 -2.90
CA LEU A 296 17.03 1.48 -3.30
C LEU A 296 17.51 1.43 -4.75
N LEU A 297 18.16 0.33 -5.17
CA LEU A 297 18.54 0.10 -6.56
C LEU A 297 17.32 0.11 -7.48
N THR A 298 16.19 -0.46 -7.07
CA THR A 298 14.96 -0.48 -7.85
C THR A 298 14.38 0.92 -8.03
N PHE A 299 14.28 1.71 -6.95
CA PHE A 299 13.83 3.11 -7.03
C PHE A 299 14.79 3.98 -7.83
N LEU A 300 16.11 3.80 -7.69
CA LEU A 300 17.12 4.51 -8.47
C LEU A 300 17.03 4.14 -9.95
N LEU A 301 16.90 2.85 -10.29
CA LEU A 301 16.79 2.39 -11.68
C LEU A 301 15.46 2.83 -12.31
N ALA A 302 14.34 2.73 -11.59
CA ALA A 302 13.05 3.25 -12.04
C ALA A 302 13.10 4.77 -12.25
N GLY A 303 13.74 5.51 -11.33
CA GLY A 303 13.96 6.95 -11.46
C GLY A 303 14.86 7.32 -12.65
N VAL A 304 15.95 6.59 -12.87
CA VAL A 304 16.88 6.82 -13.99
C VAL A 304 16.24 6.48 -15.34
N THR A 305 15.48 5.39 -15.41
CA THR A 305 14.74 5.02 -16.64
C THR A 305 13.64 6.04 -16.96
N ALA A 306 12.90 6.52 -15.95
CA ALA A 306 11.95 7.62 -16.09
C ALA A 306 12.62 8.93 -16.55
N TRP A 307 13.74 9.32 -15.92
CA TRP A 307 14.49 10.52 -16.28
C TRP A 307 15.01 10.46 -17.71
N ARG A 308 15.72 9.40 -18.10
CA ARG A 308 16.32 9.28 -19.44
C ARG A 308 15.25 9.34 -20.53
N ARG A 309 14.08 8.78 -20.29
CA ARG A 309 12.95 8.85 -21.21
C ARG A 309 12.30 10.24 -21.27
N ALA A 310 12.22 10.96 -20.14
CA ALA A 310 11.79 12.37 -20.14
C ALA A 310 12.71 13.28 -20.97
N ARG A 311 13.97 12.85 -21.22
CA ARG A 311 14.93 13.49 -22.14
C ARG A 311 14.97 12.88 -23.54
N GLY A 312 14.06 11.97 -23.88
CA GLY A 312 13.99 11.34 -25.22
C GLY A 312 15.13 10.37 -25.54
N GLN A 313 15.87 9.86 -24.54
CA GLN A 313 16.98 8.93 -24.77
C GLN A 313 16.52 7.46 -24.71
N ALA A 314 16.90 6.65 -25.71
CA ALA A 314 16.57 5.23 -25.78
C ALA A 314 17.32 4.39 -24.73
N LEU A 315 16.65 3.38 -24.17
CA LEU A 315 17.27 2.43 -23.24
C LEU A 315 18.16 1.45 -24.03
N GLY A 316 19.48 1.54 -23.89
CA GLY A 316 20.41 0.58 -24.51
C GLY A 316 20.26 -0.84 -23.95
N ARG A 317 20.76 -1.85 -24.68
CA ARG A 317 20.71 -3.30 -24.34
C ARG A 317 21.18 -3.61 -22.90
N VAL A 318 22.11 -2.81 -22.37
CA VAL A 318 22.62 -2.94 -20.99
C VAL A 318 21.54 -2.60 -19.95
N GLY A 319 20.71 -1.57 -20.20
CA GLY A 319 19.63 -1.17 -19.28
C GLY A 319 18.51 -2.20 -19.19
N GLN A 320 18.20 -2.87 -20.30
CA GLN A 320 17.26 -3.99 -20.35
C GLN A 320 17.81 -5.23 -19.63
N ALA A 321 19.08 -5.59 -19.86
CA ALA A 321 19.72 -6.71 -19.16
C ALA A 321 19.80 -6.49 -17.64
N THR A 322 20.10 -5.27 -17.18
CA THR A 322 20.15 -4.95 -15.75
C THR A 322 18.77 -4.95 -15.10
N ALA A 323 17.72 -4.53 -15.82
CA ALA A 323 16.35 -4.61 -15.32
C ALA A 323 15.90 -6.07 -15.19
N THR A 324 16.22 -6.93 -16.17
CA THR A 324 15.96 -8.37 -16.10
C THR A 324 16.71 -9.04 -14.95
N VAL A 325 17.98 -8.68 -14.71
CA VAL A 325 18.76 -9.20 -13.58
C VAL A 325 18.17 -8.74 -12.23
N ALA A 326 17.70 -7.49 -12.13
CA ALA A 326 17.01 -7.00 -10.93
C ALA A 326 15.67 -7.73 -10.70
N ILE A 327 14.89 -7.99 -11.75
CA ILE A 327 13.66 -8.79 -11.70
C ILE A 327 13.96 -10.20 -11.21
N VAL A 328 14.98 -10.85 -11.78
CA VAL A 328 15.38 -12.21 -11.41
C VAL A 328 15.91 -12.24 -9.98
N LEU A 329 16.70 -11.27 -9.55
CA LEU A 329 17.17 -11.18 -8.16
C LEU A 329 16.03 -10.92 -7.18
N ILE A 330 15.06 -10.06 -7.49
CA ILE A 330 13.88 -9.80 -6.64
C ILE A 330 12.98 -11.02 -6.61
N ALA A 331 12.73 -11.67 -7.75
CA ALA A 331 11.96 -12.90 -7.82
C ALA A 331 12.66 -14.03 -7.05
N LEU A 332 13.97 -14.21 -7.19
CA LEU A 332 14.76 -15.20 -6.45
C LEU A 332 14.84 -14.88 -4.95
N LEU A 333 14.94 -13.60 -4.57
CA LEU A 333 14.91 -13.17 -3.17
C LEU A 333 13.52 -13.40 -2.56
N SER A 334 12.45 -13.18 -3.32
CA SER A 334 11.06 -13.43 -2.91
C SER A 334 10.74 -14.93 -2.85
N LEU A 335 11.25 -15.73 -3.80
CA LEU A 335 11.06 -17.18 -3.90
C LEU A 335 11.92 -17.96 -2.91
N ARG A 336 13.13 -17.49 -2.57
CA ARG A 336 13.98 -18.15 -1.55
C ARG A 336 13.46 -17.92 -0.13
N TRP A 337 12.51 -17.00 0.05
CA TRP A 337 11.96 -16.59 1.33
C TRP A 337 10.59 -17.18 1.65
N ILE A 338 10.30 -18.35 1.06
CA ILE A 338 9.10 -19.15 1.27
C ILE A 338 9.11 -19.87 2.65
N GLY A 339 9.98 -19.51 3.60
CA GLY A 339 10.18 -20.35 4.80
C GLY A 339 10.76 -19.74 6.08
N GLY A 340 10.54 -18.46 6.41
CA GLY A 340 10.92 -18.03 7.76
C GLY A 340 10.60 -16.59 8.13
N THR A 341 9.64 -16.40 9.04
CA THR A 341 9.46 -15.16 9.80
C THR A 341 10.46 -15.14 10.95
N THR A 342 11.46 -14.25 10.90
CA THR A 342 12.29 -13.93 12.08
C THR A 342 11.89 -12.57 12.64
N ALA A 343 11.24 -12.57 13.81
CA ALA A 343 11.00 -11.37 14.58
C ALA A 343 12.34 -10.82 15.10
N LEU A 344 12.56 -9.52 14.94
CA LEU A 344 13.74 -8.83 15.47
C LEU A 344 13.34 -8.18 16.80
N ASN A 345 13.71 -8.79 17.93
CA ASN A 345 13.52 -8.17 19.25
C ASN A 345 14.71 -7.28 19.57
N ILE A 346 14.48 -5.97 19.64
CA ILE A 346 15.43 -5.01 20.21
C ILE A 346 15.41 -5.19 21.72
N THR A 347 16.51 -5.69 22.27
CA THR A 347 16.74 -5.75 23.72
C THR A 347 17.52 -4.52 24.14
N GLY A 348 16.80 -3.56 24.73
CA GLY A 348 17.32 -2.36 25.37
C GLY A 348 16.40 -1.95 26.51
N SER A 349 16.84 -2.22 27.72
CA SER A 349 16.16 -2.14 29.01
C SER A 349 15.87 -0.72 29.51
N ALA A 350 14.59 -0.42 29.74
CA ALA A 350 13.99 0.44 30.77
C ALA A 350 12.58 0.84 30.29
N PRO A 351 11.54 0.87 31.14
CA PRO A 351 10.24 1.40 30.75
C PRO A 351 10.42 2.84 30.27
N ILE A 352 10.05 3.13 29.02
CA ILE A 352 10.09 4.48 28.49
C ILE A 352 8.92 5.24 29.13
N ARG A 353 9.20 6.00 30.20
CA ARG A 353 8.22 6.93 30.79
C ARG A 353 8.06 8.13 29.87
N MET A 354 6.90 8.23 29.23
CA MET A 354 6.55 9.38 28.41
C MET A 354 5.83 10.40 29.27
N THR A 355 6.43 11.57 29.44
CA THR A 355 5.77 12.71 30.06
C THR A 355 5.05 13.51 28.97
N VAL A 356 3.72 13.48 28.99
CA VAL A 356 2.90 14.37 28.17
C VAL A 356 3.09 15.80 28.68
N PRO A 357 3.18 16.83 27.81
CA PRO A 357 3.25 18.22 28.26
C PRO A 357 2.13 18.53 29.28
N ALA A 358 2.46 19.21 30.38
CA ALA A 358 1.55 19.37 31.53
C ALA A 358 0.16 19.93 31.20
N VAL A 359 0.03 20.69 30.11
CA VAL A 359 -1.25 21.24 29.60
C VAL A 359 -2.19 20.13 29.07
N LEU A 360 -1.64 19.02 28.58
CA LEU A 360 -2.38 17.87 28.04
C LEU A 360 -2.36 16.65 28.98
N GLY A 361 -1.52 16.67 30.03
CA GLY A 361 -1.35 15.56 30.97
C GLY A 361 -2.60 15.22 31.81
N GLY A 362 -3.57 16.15 31.92
CA GLY A 362 -4.87 15.86 32.55
C GLY A 362 -5.83 15.06 31.67
N LEU A 363 -5.63 15.07 30.34
CA LEU A 363 -6.42 14.33 29.35
C LEU A 363 -5.74 13.00 28.96
N PHE A 364 -4.41 12.98 28.90
CA PHE A 364 -3.61 11.81 28.58
C PHE A 364 -2.69 11.53 29.76
N GLY A 365 -2.98 10.48 30.54
CA GLY A 365 -2.21 10.09 31.73
C GLY A 365 -0.78 9.61 31.45
N GLU A 366 -0.16 8.92 32.40
CA GLU A 366 1.18 8.36 32.24
C GLU A 366 1.15 7.04 31.44
N THR A 367 1.99 6.94 30.40
CA THR A 367 2.17 5.69 29.63
C THR A 367 3.31 4.89 30.23
N HIS A 368 3.02 3.62 30.54
CA HIS A 368 4.04 2.61 30.76
C HIS A 368 4.17 1.73 29.50
N LEU A 369 5.33 1.76 28.85
CA LEU A 369 5.63 0.87 27.72
C LEU A 369 6.55 -0.26 28.18
N PRO A 370 6.06 -1.49 28.29
CA PRO A 370 6.86 -2.63 28.74
C PRO A 370 7.69 -3.26 27.60
N PHE A 371 7.25 -3.08 26.34
CA PHE A 371 7.95 -3.48 25.13
C PHE A 371 7.69 -2.46 24.02
N LEU A 372 8.52 -2.49 22.97
CA LEU A 372 8.37 -1.64 21.79
C LEU A 372 8.28 -2.52 20.54
N TYR A 373 7.07 -2.74 20.03
CA TYR A 373 6.83 -3.25 18.70
C TYR A 373 7.30 -2.21 17.66
N ILE A 374 8.22 -2.65 16.81
CA ILE A 374 8.64 -2.00 15.59
C ILE A 374 8.52 -3.07 14.51
N PRO A 375 7.98 -2.77 13.31
CA PRO A 375 7.96 -3.78 12.27
C PRO A 375 9.39 -4.25 12.02
N SER A 376 9.55 -5.56 12.07
CA SER A 376 10.80 -6.25 11.82
C SER A 376 11.33 -5.87 10.44
N PRO A 377 12.66 -5.93 10.22
CA PRO A 377 13.20 -5.78 8.88
C PRO A 377 12.48 -6.69 7.88
N ASN A 378 12.02 -7.86 8.31
CA ASN A 378 11.31 -8.79 7.47
C ASN A 378 9.95 -8.28 6.95
N GLU A 379 9.15 -7.65 7.81
CA GLU A 379 7.89 -7.00 7.43
C GLU A 379 8.14 -5.82 6.48
N TRP A 380 9.18 -5.04 6.75
CA TRP A 380 9.58 -3.93 5.86
C TRP A 380 10.02 -4.42 4.49
N LEU A 381 10.89 -5.42 4.43
CA LEU A 381 11.49 -5.89 3.17
C LEU A 381 10.50 -6.65 2.31
N SER A 382 9.60 -7.44 2.91
CA SER A 382 8.53 -8.09 2.16
C SER A 382 7.58 -7.06 1.55
N SER A 383 7.21 -6.01 2.31
CA SER A 383 6.38 -4.91 1.82
C SER A 383 7.07 -4.10 0.72
N MET A 384 8.33 -3.73 0.92
CA MET A 384 9.13 -2.99 -0.06
C MET A 384 9.46 -3.84 -1.29
N GLY A 385 9.69 -5.13 -1.12
CA GLY A 385 9.94 -6.09 -2.19
C GLY A 385 8.72 -6.26 -3.07
N LEU A 386 7.53 -6.40 -2.48
CA LEU A 386 6.27 -6.46 -3.22
C LEU A 386 6.01 -5.16 -3.99
N LEU A 387 6.15 -4.01 -3.33
CA LEU A 387 5.99 -2.69 -3.96
C LEU A 387 6.98 -2.50 -5.12
N GLY A 388 8.25 -2.84 -4.88
CA GLY A 388 9.31 -2.77 -5.87
C GLY A 388 9.02 -3.68 -7.07
N LEU A 389 8.59 -4.92 -6.83
CA LEU A 389 8.20 -5.86 -7.88
C LEU A 389 7.01 -5.32 -8.69
N THR A 390 5.98 -4.79 -8.04
CA THR A 390 4.82 -4.20 -8.72
C THR A 390 5.23 -3.02 -9.60
N VAL A 391 6.02 -2.07 -9.07
CA VAL A 391 6.53 -0.93 -9.83
C VAL A 391 7.39 -1.39 -11.01
N LEU A 392 8.22 -2.41 -10.80
CA LEU A 392 9.11 -2.96 -11.81
C LEU A 392 8.36 -3.67 -12.93
N LEU A 393 7.37 -4.52 -12.59
CA LEU A 393 6.51 -5.19 -13.56
C LEU A 393 5.68 -4.16 -14.35
N PHE A 394 5.16 -3.14 -13.68
CA PHE A 394 4.46 -2.03 -14.32
C PHE A 394 5.39 -1.29 -15.28
N ALA A 395 6.59 -0.89 -14.84
CA ALA A 395 7.57 -0.20 -15.67
C ALA A 395 8.02 -1.05 -16.86
N LEU A 396 8.21 -2.36 -16.67
CA LEU A 396 8.55 -3.28 -17.74
C LEU A 396 7.40 -3.38 -18.75
N GLY A 397 6.16 -3.61 -18.32
CA GLY A 397 4.99 -3.61 -19.21
C GLY A 397 4.86 -2.29 -19.98
N TRP A 398 4.98 -1.16 -19.28
CA TRP A 398 4.90 0.19 -19.86
C TRP A 398 6.03 0.51 -20.87
N THR A 399 7.20 -0.10 -20.71
CA THR A 399 8.36 0.13 -21.59
C THR A 399 8.45 -0.84 -22.74
N THR A 400 7.99 -2.08 -22.55
CA THR A 400 8.20 -3.19 -23.48
C THR A 400 6.99 -3.51 -24.33
N LEU A 401 5.77 -3.21 -23.89
CA LEU A 401 4.56 -3.49 -24.65
C LEU A 401 4.14 -2.24 -25.44
N PRO A 402 4.06 -2.30 -26.78
CA PRO A 402 3.62 -1.20 -27.63
C PRO A 402 2.08 -1.12 -27.63
N LEU A 403 1.50 -0.92 -26.44
CA LEU A 403 0.07 -0.71 -26.28
C LEU A 403 -0.18 0.77 -26.59
N GLU A 404 -0.51 1.07 -27.83
CA GLU A 404 -0.90 2.41 -28.25
C GLU A 404 -2.39 2.59 -28.01
N VAL A 405 -2.75 3.66 -27.31
CA VAL A 405 -4.08 4.25 -27.44
C VAL A 405 -4.07 4.91 -28.82
N GLU A 406 -4.60 4.24 -29.84
CA GLU A 406 -4.89 4.90 -31.11
C GLU A 406 -5.80 6.10 -30.78
N HIS A 407 -5.25 7.31 -30.88
CA HIS A 407 -6.08 8.45 -31.22
C HIS A 407 -6.45 8.26 -32.68
N GLU A 408 -7.62 7.67 -32.92
CA GLU A 408 -8.32 7.86 -34.17
C GLU A 408 -8.49 9.37 -34.35
N SER A 409 -7.68 9.95 -35.24
CA SER A 409 -7.86 11.29 -35.81
C SER A 409 -8.61 11.19 -37.12
#